data_AF-A0A6J6N9J1-F1
#
_entry.id   AF-A0A6J6N9J1-F1
#
_cell.length_a   1.000
_cell.length_b   1.000
_cell.length_c   1.000
_cell.angle_alpha   90.00
_cell.angle_beta   90.00
_cell.angle_gamma   90.00
#
_symmetry.space_group_name_H-M   'P 1'
#
loop_
_entity.id
_entity.type
_entity.pdbx_description
1 polymer ?
#
loop_
_entity_poly.entity_id
_entity_poly.type
_entity_poly.pdbx_seq_one_letter_code
_entity_poly.pdbx_strand_id
1 'polypeptide(L)'
;MISALVTASKFFSTLSSFVTIGALLALAFLVLDKDGKLTTSGSKIRTIISTSASLWFLSSLLNILFTLANILGQPISGVLDPTVLQSFIFQISLGQYLFFQTVIALFVALTSRVLTSSGYTAILLLMSLIAIAAPVFQSHSASSGSHALAIGSLFIHVIALSFWVGGVIAIALLNENDRKISLPRFSHIALWAAIAVVISGVLNASARLNFAAAWSTSYAYVVIIKVVITSILLFFGYKHRNHLAAKPSVNWAAMTRLISVEAAIMIFVTALGSWLSSNQPPARGGEQPFNAALAVAGIQMPDAPSLKRILFEYDPDILIIGLLILAVALYIKGVVVLTRRGDKWPVGRTISFALGISAIDFATSGGLGVYAHFAFSWHMVAHMVLGMIAPIGIVLGAPITLALRTLPQSRDGVERGVRGLLITALHSRYSRIITNPVVALAIFDGSLFALYFTSLFGGMMQSHQGHLFMNIHFILAGILFFHVIVGVDPNPRKVPHLVRIVILFAAMSIHAFFSVALMSTTTLIDGGYFESLQRPWSLDLLADQQSGGAIGWAMGEIPILIALVATFIQWMRADSHEAKRIDRNTARKAALGQPDELAEYNLYLNNLNKRDREANQ
;
A
#
# COMPACT_ATOMS: atom_id res chain seq x y z
N MET A 1 34.12 -5.01 -18.75
CA MET A 1 34.44 -4.55 -17.38
C MET A 1 33.30 -3.75 -16.75
N ILE A 2 32.80 -2.67 -17.36
CA ILE A 2 31.73 -1.81 -16.80
C ILE A 2 30.43 -2.58 -16.49
N SER A 3 29.96 -3.45 -17.38
CA SER A 3 28.77 -4.29 -17.14
C SER A 3 28.90 -5.22 -15.89
N ALA A 4 30.11 -5.73 -15.62
CA ALA A 4 30.36 -6.50 -14.40
C ALA A 4 30.30 -5.62 -13.14
N LEU A 5 30.79 -4.37 -13.23
CA LEU A 5 30.68 -3.39 -12.14
C LEU A 5 29.22 -3.00 -11.87
N VAL A 6 28.38 -2.83 -12.91
CA VAL A 6 26.93 -2.62 -12.76
C VAL A 6 26.29 -3.78 -12.02
N THR A 7 26.61 -5.01 -12.43
CA THR A 7 26.05 -6.22 -11.80
C THR A 7 26.48 -6.30 -10.33
N ALA A 8 27.74 -6.01 -10.04
CA ALA A 8 28.28 -6.03 -8.68
C ALA A 8 27.66 -4.94 -7.79
N SER A 9 27.61 -3.68 -8.23
CA SER A 9 27.02 -2.59 -7.44
C SER A 9 25.53 -2.81 -7.20
N LYS A 10 24.79 -3.31 -8.19
CA LYS A 10 23.39 -3.70 -8.06
C LYS A 10 23.19 -4.84 -7.05
N PHE A 11 24.04 -5.86 -7.08
CA PHE A 11 24.03 -6.94 -6.09
C PHE A 11 24.28 -6.41 -4.68
N PHE A 12 25.33 -5.60 -4.46
CA PHE A 12 25.62 -5.05 -3.14
C PHE A 12 24.51 -4.11 -2.65
N SER A 13 23.91 -3.32 -3.54
CA SER A 13 22.76 -2.46 -3.23
C SER A 13 21.52 -3.27 -2.82
N THR A 14 21.22 -4.33 -3.56
CA THR A 14 20.09 -5.23 -3.25
C THR A 14 20.34 -6.01 -1.95
N LEU A 15 21.54 -6.55 -1.76
CA LEU A 15 21.87 -7.31 -0.55
C LEU A 15 21.85 -6.42 0.70
N SER A 16 22.50 -5.25 0.64
CA SER A 16 22.54 -4.32 1.77
C SER A 16 21.16 -3.79 2.13
N SER A 17 20.31 -3.47 1.15
CA SER A 17 18.90 -3.10 1.40
C SER A 17 18.08 -4.23 2.02
N PHE A 18 18.25 -5.49 1.59
CA PHE A 18 17.63 -6.64 2.24
C PHE A 18 18.08 -6.77 3.70
N VAL A 19 19.38 -6.62 3.99
CA VAL A 19 19.88 -6.63 5.38
C VAL A 19 19.29 -5.48 6.19
N THR A 20 19.20 -4.27 5.63
CA THR A 20 18.58 -3.11 6.30
C THR A 20 17.10 -3.35 6.60
N ILE A 21 16.33 -3.81 5.62
CA ILE A 21 14.89 -4.12 5.76
C ILE A 21 14.67 -5.25 6.76
N GLY A 22 15.48 -6.31 6.70
CA GLY A 22 15.44 -7.42 7.65
C GLY A 22 15.73 -6.98 9.08
N ALA A 23 16.75 -6.14 9.28
CA ALA A 23 17.10 -5.62 10.59
C ALA A 23 16.05 -4.63 11.12
N LEU A 24 15.45 -3.80 10.26
CA LEU A 24 14.31 -2.94 10.61
C LEU A 24 13.07 -3.76 10.98
N LEU A 25 12.74 -4.82 10.22
CA LEU A 25 11.68 -5.77 10.54
C LEU A 25 11.92 -6.39 11.92
N ALA A 26 13.15 -6.85 12.16
CA ALA A 26 13.51 -7.47 13.43
C ALA A 26 13.34 -6.52 14.61
N LEU A 27 13.84 -5.29 14.47
CA LEU A 27 13.79 -4.27 15.52
C LEU A 27 12.38 -3.70 15.74
N ALA A 28 11.53 -3.67 14.72
CA ALA A 28 10.16 -3.15 14.82
C ALA A 28 9.17 -4.18 15.38
N PHE A 29 9.32 -5.47 15.05
CA PHE A 29 8.26 -6.47 15.29
C PHE A 29 8.72 -7.82 15.86
N LEU A 30 10.00 -8.17 15.79
CA LEU A 30 10.49 -9.49 16.20
C LEU A 30 11.16 -9.48 17.58
N VAL A 31 12.03 -8.52 17.85
CA VAL A 31 12.65 -8.34 19.17
C VAL A 31 11.65 -7.70 20.14
N LEU A 32 11.82 -7.95 21.44
CA LEU A 32 10.98 -7.34 22.47
C LEU A 32 11.31 -5.84 22.62
N ASP A 33 10.26 -5.02 22.60
CA ASP A 33 10.30 -3.64 23.02
C ASP A 33 9.75 -3.51 24.46
N LYS A 34 10.06 -2.40 25.13
CA LYS A 34 9.53 -2.10 26.47
C LYS A 34 8.68 -0.83 26.37
N ASP A 35 7.36 -0.95 26.42
CA ASP A 35 6.41 0.16 26.16
C ASP A 35 6.68 0.86 24.82
N GLY A 36 7.11 0.06 23.83
CA GLY A 36 7.51 0.51 22.50
C GLY A 36 8.76 1.40 22.44
N LYS A 37 9.56 1.42 23.52
CA LYS A 37 10.96 1.85 23.48
C LYS A 37 11.86 0.66 23.19
N LEU A 38 12.87 0.88 22.36
CA LEU A 38 13.86 -0.13 22.03
C LEU A 38 14.72 -0.45 23.25
N THR A 39 14.92 -1.73 23.54
CA THR A 39 15.74 -2.20 24.66
C THR A 39 17.24 -1.99 24.38
N THR A 40 18.08 -2.01 25.43
CA THR A 40 19.54 -1.92 25.30
C THR A 40 20.13 -3.09 24.50
N SER A 41 19.53 -4.28 24.57
CA SER A 41 19.84 -5.44 23.72
C SER A 41 19.69 -5.15 22.22
N GLY A 42 18.82 -4.20 21.85
CA GLY A 42 18.63 -3.74 20.46
C GLY A 42 19.73 -2.81 19.93
N SER A 43 20.78 -2.50 20.69
CA SER A 43 21.90 -1.66 20.23
C SER A 43 22.66 -2.29 19.05
N LYS A 44 22.90 -3.62 19.10
CA LYS A 44 23.60 -4.35 18.03
C LYS A 44 22.84 -4.28 16.70
N ILE A 45 21.51 -4.42 16.75
CA ILE A 45 20.66 -4.35 15.55
C ILE A 45 20.64 -2.93 14.98
N ARG A 46 20.63 -1.90 15.84
CA ARG A 46 20.76 -0.51 15.38
C ARG A 46 22.07 -0.26 14.64
N THR A 47 23.18 -0.80 15.15
CA THR A 47 24.46 -0.75 14.43
C THR A 47 24.37 -1.47 13.08
N ILE A 48 23.76 -2.66 13.02
CA ILE A 48 23.54 -3.38 11.76
C ILE A 48 22.72 -2.55 10.78
N ILE A 49 21.63 -1.91 11.22
CA ILE A 49 20.81 -1.04 10.37
C ILE A 49 21.66 0.11 9.84
N SER A 50 22.39 0.82 10.70
CA SER A 50 23.22 1.95 10.27
C SER A 50 24.30 1.53 9.28
N THR A 51 25.06 0.47 9.57
CA THR A 51 26.12 -0.02 8.69
C THR A 51 25.58 -0.54 7.36
N SER A 52 24.51 -1.36 7.39
CA SER A 52 23.90 -1.88 6.16
C SER A 52 23.28 -0.77 5.31
N ALA A 53 22.63 0.23 5.92
CA ALA A 53 22.07 1.37 5.20
C ALA A 53 23.18 2.28 4.62
N SER A 54 24.31 2.46 5.30
CA SER A 54 25.47 3.16 4.73
C SER A 54 26.06 2.40 3.54
N LEU A 55 26.14 1.07 3.61
CA LEU A 55 26.56 0.24 2.48
C LEU A 55 25.54 0.30 1.33
N TRP A 56 24.25 0.35 1.64
CA TRP A 56 23.19 0.52 0.66
C TRP A 56 23.29 1.86 -0.06
N PHE A 57 23.48 2.95 0.70
CA PHE A 57 23.74 4.27 0.13
C PHE A 57 24.95 4.26 -0.81
N LEU A 58 26.11 3.77 -0.33
CA LEU A 58 27.35 3.80 -1.12
C LEU A 58 27.24 2.93 -2.38
N SER A 59 26.69 1.73 -2.26
CA SER A 59 26.49 0.83 -3.41
C SER A 59 25.43 1.34 -4.39
N SER A 60 24.39 2.03 -3.90
CA SER A 60 23.38 2.68 -4.74
C SER A 60 23.97 3.86 -5.53
N LEU A 61 24.85 4.66 -4.90
CA LEU A 61 25.59 5.73 -5.57
C LEU A 61 26.51 5.17 -6.68
N LEU A 62 27.27 4.11 -6.38
CA LEU A 62 28.08 3.42 -7.38
C LEU A 62 27.22 2.81 -8.49
N ASN A 63 26.03 2.30 -8.16
CA ASN A 63 25.10 1.76 -9.15
C ASN A 63 24.60 2.84 -10.12
N ILE A 64 24.32 4.07 -9.65
CA ILE A 64 23.98 5.21 -10.53
C ILE A 64 25.12 5.46 -11.51
N LEU A 65 26.35 5.61 -11.01
CA LEU A 65 27.52 5.92 -11.84
C LEU A 65 27.82 4.83 -12.87
N PHE A 66 27.82 3.57 -12.46
CA PHE A 66 28.10 2.46 -13.38
C PHE A 66 26.97 2.23 -14.37
N THR A 67 25.71 2.41 -13.97
CA THR A 67 24.56 2.30 -14.88
C THR A 67 24.64 3.36 -15.96
N LEU A 68 24.92 4.61 -15.58
CA LEU A 68 25.06 5.71 -16.52
C LEU A 68 26.26 5.53 -17.46
N ALA A 69 27.41 5.07 -16.94
CA ALA A 69 28.57 4.71 -17.76
C ALA A 69 28.26 3.58 -18.75
N ASN A 70 27.48 2.58 -18.33
CA ASN A 70 27.07 1.47 -19.19
C ASN A 70 26.09 1.91 -20.28
N ILE A 71 25.17 2.83 -19.97
CA ILE A 71 24.20 3.38 -20.94
C ILE A 71 24.92 4.23 -21.99
N LEU A 72 25.87 5.07 -21.59
CA LEU A 72 26.59 5.98 -22.49
C LEU A 72 27.76 5.33 -23.22
N GLY A 73 28.20 4.13 -22.79
CA GLY A 73 29.38 3.46 -23.33
C GLY A 73 30.69 4.20 -23.03
N GLN A 74 30.72 5.03 -21.98
CA GLN A 74 31.86 5.90 -21.61
C GLN A 74 32.57 5.38 -20.34
N PRO A 75 33.86 5.72 -20.13
CA PRO A 75 34.53 5.46 -18.87
C PRO A 75 33.90 6.29 -17.74
N ILE A 76 34.10 5.88 -16.48
CA ILE A 76 33.53 6.53 -15.29
C ILE A 76 33.89 8.02 -15.24
N SER A 77 35.11 8.40 -15.65
CA SER A 77 35.55 9.80 -15.68
C SER A 77 34.67 10.70 -16.57
N GLY A 78 34.16 10.17 -17.69
CA GLY A 78 33.28 10.92 -18.59
C GLY A 78 31.87 11.12 -18.02
N VAL A 79 31.48 10.34 -17.02
CA VAL A 79 30.16 10.39 -16.39
C VAL A 79 30.14 11.27 -15.15
N LEU A 80 31.32 11.62 -14.62
CA LEU A 80 31.45 12.55 -13.49
C LEU A 80 31.19 14.02 -13.87
N ASP A 81 30.89 14.30 -15.14
CA ASP A 81 30.41 15.62 -15.58
C ASP A 81 29.09 15.95 -14.85
N PRO A 82 29.02 17.07 -14.12
CA PRO A 82 27.81 17.47 -13.38
C PRO A 82 26.57 17.58 -14.26
N THR A 83 26.71 18.03 -15.51
CA THR A 83 25.61 18.22 -16.46
C THR A 83 24.99 16.88 -16.83
N VAL A 84 25.83 15.88 -17.13
CA VAL A 84 25.41 14.53 -17.50
C VAL A 84 24.73 13.85 -16.31
N LEU A 85 25.33 13.96 -15.12
CA LEU A 85 24.78 13.39 -13.90
C LEU A 85 23.44 14.04 -13.50
N GLN A 86 23.33 15.36 -13.61
CA GLN A 86 22.11 16.11 -13.31
C GLN A 86 20.99 15.75 -14.29
N SER A 87 21.29 15.67 -15.59
CA SER A 87 20.31 15.23 -16.59
C SER A 87 19.81 13.81 -16.28
N PHE A 88 20.70 12.87 -15.97
CA PHE A 88 20.28 11.51 -15.61
C PHE A 88 19.42 11.47 -14.35
N ILE A 89 19.81 12.18 -13.28
CA ILE A 89 19.09 12.14 -11.99
C ILE A 89 17.72 12.82 -12.05
N PHE A 90 17.59 13.93 -12.79
CA PHE A 90 16.38 14.76 -12.73
C PHE A 90 15.48 14.66 -13.96
N GLN A 91 15.99 14.19 -15.11
CA GLN A 91 15.20 14.11 -16.35
C GLN A 91 14.91 12.68 -16.79
N ILE A 92 15.74 11.71 -16.40
CA ILE A 92 15.56 10.30 -16.77
C ILE A 92 14.90 9.52 -15.62
N SER A 93 13.77 8.87 -15.88
CA SER A 93 13.00 8.14 -14.86
C SER A 93 13.81 7.09 -14.10
N LEU A 94 14.68 6.34 -14.80
CA LEU A 94 15.59 5.38 -14.16
C LEU A 94 16.51 6.06 -13.13
N GLY A 95 17.09 7.20 -13.50
CA GLY A 95 17.97 7.96 -12.62
C GLY A 95 17.21 8.57 -11.44
N GLN A 96 15.99 9.08 -11.67
CA GLN A 96 15.11 9.59 -10.60
C GLN A 96 14.82 8.50 -9.55
N TYR A 97 14.49 7.27 -9.97
CA TYR A 97 14.21 6.17 -9.03
C TYR A 97 15.45 5.71 -8.27
N LEU A 98 16.59 5.56 -8.95
CA LEU A 98 17.85 5.21 -8.29
C LEU A 98 18.30 6.31 -7.31
N PHE A 99 18.10 7.58 -7.67
CA PHE A 99 18.39 8.70 -6.80
C PHE A 99 17.48 8.72 -5.57
N PHE A 100 16.16 8.56 -5.76
CA PHE A 100 15.21 8.44 -4.65
C PHE A 100 15.60 7.32 -3.68
N GLN A 101 15.92 6.13 -4.20
CA GLN A 101 16.41 5.02 -3.39
C GLN A 101 17.66 5.41 -2.59
N THR A 102 18.61 6.08 -3.22
CA THR A 102 19.88 6.52 -2.60
C THR A 102 19.65 7.53 -1.48
N VAL A 103 18.73 8.49 -1.67
CA VAL A 103 18.36 9.49 -0.65
C VAL A 103 17.72 8.82 0.56
N ILE A 104 16.79 7.88 0.36
CA ILE A 104 16.17 7.14 1.47
C ILE A 104 17.19 6.26 2.21
N ALA A 105 18.09 5.59 1.49
CA ALA A 105 19.16 4.81 2.12
C ALA A 105 20.05 5.68 3.03
N LEU A 106 20.42 6.89 2.56
CA LEU A 106 21.16 7.86 3.37
C LEU A 106 20.36 8.30 4.61
N PHE A 107 19.08 8.64 4.43
CA PHE A 107 18.21 9.05 5.51
C PHE A 107 18.10 7.97 6.61
N VAL A 108 17.93 6.71 6.21
CA VAL A 108 17.89 5.56 7.14
C VAL A 108 19.25 5.38 7.83
N ALA A 109 20.37 5.53 7.11
CA ALA A 109 21.71 5.40 7.67
C ALA A 109 21.99 6.44 8.77
N LEU A 110 21.54 7.69 8.57
CA LEU A 110 21.72 8.80 9.52
C LEU A 110 20.77 8.72 10.72
N THR A 111 19.50 8.39 10.49
CA THR A 111 18.46 8.41 11.54
C THR A 111 18.45 7.16 12.42
N SER A 112 18.90 6.01 11.90
CA SER A 112 18.86 4.72 12.61
C SER A 112 19.63 4.70 13.94
N ARG A 113 20.69 5.51 14.08
CA ARG A 113 21.50 5.59 15.32
C ARG A 113 20.78 6.27 16.48
N VAL A 114 19.89 7.22 16.18
CA VAL A 114 19.19 8.04 17.18
C VAL A 114 17.80 7.47 17.51
N LEU A 115 17.39 6.42 16.80
CA LEU A 115 16.08 5.81 16.94
C LEU A 115 15.92 5.08 18.29
N THR A 116 14.83 5.38 18.98
CA THR A 116 14.50 4.80 20.29
C THR A 116 13.10 4.21 20.39
N SER A 117 12.26 4.37 19.37
CA SER A 117 10.86 3.91 19.37
C SER A 117 10.61 2.88 18.27
N SER A 118 9.92 1.78 18.61
CA SER A 118 9.51 0.75 17.64
C SER A 118 8.58 1.29 16.55
N GLY A 119 7.79 2.33 16.88
CA GLY A 119 6.93 3.02 15.91
C GLY A 119 7.71 3.75 14.83
N TYR A 120 8.77 4.49 15.19
CA TYR A 120 9.63 5.14 14.18
C TYR A 120 10.40 4.11 13.36
N THR A 121 10.79 2.97 13.95
CA THR A 121 11.40 1.85 13.20
C THR A 121 10.46 1.31 12.14
N ALA A 122 9.16 1.16 12.47
CA ALA A 122 8.16 0.72 11.49
C ALA A 122 7.97 1.74 10.34
N ILE A 123 8.10 3.04 10.61
CA ILE A 123 8.07 4.08 9.56
C ILE A 123 9.31 3.96 8.66
N LEU A 124 10.52 3.80 9.25
CA LEU A 124 11.74 3.57 8.46
C LEU A 124 11.67 2.30 7.61
N LEU A 125 11.05 1.23 8.15
CA LEU A 125 10.77 0.00 7.39
C LEU A 125 9.89 0.30 6.17
N LEU A 126 8.77 1.00 6.35
CA LEU A 126 7.87 1.36 5.24
C LEU A 126 8.58 2.19 4.17
N MET A 127 9.35 3.20 4.57
CA MET A 127 10.11 4.01 3.61
C MET A 127 11.17 3.18 2.87
N SER A 128 11.82 2.24 3.56
CA SER A 128 12.82 1.36 2.94
C SER A 128 12.20 0.40 1.93
N LEU A 129 10.97 -0.09 2.19
CA LEU A 129 10.19 -0.90 1.25
C LEU A 129 9.78 -0.09 0.01
N ILE A 130 9.37 1.16 0.17
CA ILE A 130 9.05 2.05 -0.96
C ILE A 130 10.32 2.33 -1.78
N ALA A 131 11.46 2.59 -1.11
CA ALA A 131 12.73 2.88 -1.76
C ALA A 131 13.28 1.72 -2.59
N ILE A 132 13.27 0.49 -2.07
CA ILE A 132 13.76 -0.68 -2.81
C ILE A 132 12.84 -1.05 -3.99
N ALA A 133 11.55 -0.72 -3.89
CA ALA A 133 10.60 -1.02 -4.94
C ALA A 133 10.59 0.03 -6.07
N ALA A 134 11.06 1.25 -5.83
CA ALA A 134 11.00 2.33 -6.80
C ALA A 134 11.68 2.00 -8.15
N PRO A 135 12.91 1.44 -8.20
CA PRO A 135 13.54 1.10 -9.48
C PRO A 135 12.85 -0.04 -10.25
N VAL A 136 11.94 -0.80 -9.61
CA VAL A 136 11.22 -1.91 -10.26
C VAL A 136 10.29 -1.42 -11.36
N PHE A 137 9.73 -0.22 -11.21
CA PHE A 137 8.86 0.41 -12.22
C PHE A 137 9.57 0.65 -13.56
N GLN A 138 10.90 0.71 -13.56
CA GLN A 138 11.70 0.90 -14.77
C GLN A 138 12.31 -0.42 -15.30
N SER A 139 11.88 -1.57 -14.80
CA SER A 139 12.40 -2.85 -15.26
C SER A 139 11.94 -3.14 -16.70
N HIS A 140 12.89 -3.15 -17.64
CA HIS A 140 12.66 -3.31 -19.09
C HIS A 140 11.72 -4.48 -19.41
N SER A 141 10.46 -4.16 -19.73
CA SER A 141 9.46 -5.16 -20.15
C SER A 141 8.41 -4.60 -21.12
N ALA A 142 8.74 -3.54 -21.86
CA ALA A 142 7.84 -2.94 -22.85
C ALA A 142 7.59 -3.81 -24.10
N SER A 143 8.44 -4.81 -24.40
CA SER A 143 8.39 -5.54 -25.67
C SER A 143 7.60 -6.85 -25.66
N SER A 144 6.93 -7.25 -24.56
CA SER A 144 6.39 -8.62 -24.40
C SER A 144 4.90 -8.76 -24.05
N GLY A 145 4.10 -7.69 -24.16
CA GLY A 145 2.62 -7.80 -24.20
C GLY A 145 1.91 -8.08 -22.86
N SER A 146 2.57 -7.92 -21.71
CA SER A 146 1.90 -7.89 -20.40
C SER A 146 2.72 -7.08 -19.38
N HIS A 147 2.76 -5.76 -19.58
CA HIS A 147 3.56 -4.84 -18.78
C HIS A 147 3.15 -4.87 -17.29
N ALA A 148 1.85 -4.86 -17.00
CA ALA A 148 1.30 -4.92 -15.64
C ALA A 148 1.66 -6.22 -14.90
N LEU A 149 1.61 -7.37 -15.60
CA LEU A 149 1.99 -8.66 -15.04
C LEU A 149 3.48 -8.68 -14.69
N ALA A 150 4.35 -8.24 -15.60
CA ALA A 150 5.79 -8.25 -15.39
C ALA A 150 6.23 -7.32 -14.24
N ILE A 151 5.73 -6.08 -14.19
CA ILE A 151 6.07 -5.12 -13.15
C ILE A 151 5.45 -5.52 -11.81
N GLY A 152 4.15 -5.82 -11.78
CA GLY A 152 3.43 -6.16 -10.54
C GLY A 152 3.99 -7.42 -9.88
N SER A 153 4.27 -8.47 -10.67
CA SER A 153 4.93 -9.67 -10.14
C SER A 153 6.32 -9.37 -9.60
N LEU A 154 7.14 -8.58 -10.31
CA LEU A 154 8.49 -8.24 -9.84
C LEU A 154 8.45 -7.37 -8.57
N PHE A 155 7.49 -6.45 -8.47
CA PHE A 155 7.29 -5.62 -7.28
C PHE A 155 7.02 -6.48 -6.05
N ILE A 156 6.05 -7.40 -6.16
CA ILE A 156 5.75 -8.37 -5.09
C ILE A 156 6.97 -9.23 -4.79
N HIS A 157 7.69 -9.68 -5.81
CA HIS A 157 8.88 -10.53 -5.66
C HIS A 157 9.98 -9.86 -4.84
N VAL A 158 10.30 -8.59 -5.14
CA VAL A 158 11.35 -7.83 -4.44
C VAL A 158 10.96 -7.56 -2.99
N ILE A 159 9.72 -7.14 -2.74
CA ILE A 159 9.22 -6.93 -1.38
C ILE A 159 9.25 -8.24 -0.57
N ALA A 160 8.77 -9.34 -1.15
CA ALA A 160 8.76 -10.64 -0.49
C ALA A 160 10.19 -11.16 -0.22
N LEU A 161 11.12 -11.01 -1.17
CA LEU A 161 12.53 -11.33 -0.95
C LEU A 161 13.15 -10.49 0.16
N SER A 162 12.83 -9.20 0.24
CA SER A 162 13.37 -8.33 1.30
C SER A 162 12.93 -8.80 2.70
N PHE A 163 11.70 -9.28 2.85
CA PHE A 163 11.23 -9.87 4.11
C PHE A 163 11.83 -11.25 4.37
N TRP A 164 11.94 -12.10 3.34
CA TRP A 164 12.43 -13.47 3.49
C TRP A 164 13.94 -13.52 3.70
N VAL A 165 14.72 -13.07 2.71
CA VAL A 165 16.19 -13.08 2.75
C VAL A 165 16.69 -12.14 3.85
N GLY A 166 16.18 -10.91 3.87
CA GLY A 166 16.55 -9.93 4.89
C GLY A 166 16.23 -10.43 6.30
N GLY A 167 15.04 -10.98 6.50
CA GLY A 167 14.64 -11.51 7.80
C GLY A 167 15.45 -12.73 8.25
N VAL A 168 15.78 -13.67 7.34
CA VAL A 168 16.65 -14.82 7.67
C VAL A 168 18.03 -14.33 8.09
N ILE A 169 18.62 -13.39 7.36
CA ILE A 169 19.91 -12.78 7.72
C ILE A 169 19.80 -12.07 9.08
N ALA A 170 18.74 -11.30 9.32
CA ALA A 170 18.54 -10.62 10.59
C ALA A 170 18.47 -11.61 11.77
N ILE A 171 17.69 -12.68 11.64
CA ILE A 171 17.60 -13.77 12.64
C ILE A 171 18.96 -14.46 12.84
N ALA A 172 19.74 -14.65 11.78
CA ALA A 172 21.09 -15.23 11.87
C ALA A 172 22.05 -14.36 12.70
N LEU A 173 21.88 -13.04 12.66
CA LEU A 173 22.72 -12.04 13.34
C LEU A 173 22.28 -11.75 14.80
N LEU A 174 21.07 -12.14 15.19
CA LEU A 174 20.56 -12.00 16.57
C LEU A 174 21.37 -12.88 17.54
N ASN A 175 21.47 -12.42 18.79
CA ASN A 175 21.96 -13.26 19.88
C ASN A 175 21.00 -14.45 20.12
N GLU A 176 21.43 -15.43 20.91
CA GLU A 176 20.66 -16.65 21.11
C GLU A 176 19.26 -16.36 21.70
N ASN A 177 19.17 -15.52 22.73
CA ASN A 177 17.92 -15.22 23.44
C ASN A 177 16.89 -14.52 22.55
N ASP A 178 17.28 -13.45 21.87
CA ASP A 178 16.41 -12.69 20.97
C ASP A 178 15.97 -13.55 19.78
N ARG A 179 16.84 -14.45 19.32
CA ARG A 179 16.52 -15.43 18.28
C ARG A 179 15.42 -16.39 18.72
N LYS A 180 15.47 -16.94 19.95
CA LYS A 180 14.44 -17.87 20.44
C LYS A 180 13.06 -17.21 20.43
N ILE A 181 12.99 -15.95 20.85
CA ILE A 181 11.74 -15.18 20.98
C ILE A 181 11.21 -14.71 19.61
N SER A 182 12.13 -14.43 18.67
CA SER A 182 11.79 -13.90 17.34
C SER A 182 11.37 -14.98 16.34
N LEU A 183 11.95 -16.18 16.44
CA LEU A 183 11.81 -17.24 15.44
C LEU A 183 10.35 -17.66 15.15
N PRO A 184 9.45 -17.84 16.14
CA PRO A 184 8.07 -18.24 15.86
C PRO A 184 7.30 -17.20 15.02
N ARG A 185 7.43 -15.91 15.36
CA ARG A 185 6.79 -14.82 14.59
C ARG A 185 7.38 -14.72 13.19
N PHE A 186 8.71 -14.77 13.09
CA PHE A 186 9.40 -14.70 11.80
C PHE A 186 9.05 -15.88 10.89
N SER A 187 8.92 -17.10 11.42
CA SER A 187 8.59 -18.29 10.63
C SER A 187 7.26 -18.15 9.87
N HIS A 188 6.27 -17.46 10.44
CA HIS A 188 5.03 -17.15 9.72
C HIS A 188 5.25 -16.13 8.60
N ILE A 189 6.03 -15.07 8.85
CA ILE A 189 6.36 -14.06 7.84
C ILE A 189 7.15 -14.69 6.69
N ALA A 190 8.16 -15.49 7.03
CA ALA A 190 9.01 -16.20 6.07
C ALA A 190 8.19 -17.17 5.19
N LEU A 191 7.20 -17.86 5.75
CA LEU A 191 6.32 -18.74 4.96
C LEU A 191 5.51 -17.95 3.92
N TRP A 192 4.85 -16.86 4.32
CA TRP A 192 4.10 -16.01 3.38
C TRP A 192 5.00 -15.35 2.35
N ALA A 193 6.17 -14.88 2.76
CA ALA A 193 7.16 -14.31 1.88
C ALA A 193 7.69 -15.35 0.87
N ALA A 194 7.99 -16.58 1.30
CA ALA A 194 8.39 -17.67 0.42
C ALA A 194 7.30 -18.02 -0.62
N ILE A 195 6.03 -18.13 -0.19
CA ILE A 195 4.89 -18.34 -1.10
C ILE A 195 4.80 -17.21 -2.12
N ALA A 196 4.88 -15.96 -1.66
CA ALA A 196 4.85 -14.80 -2.54
C ALA A 196 6.03 -14.79 -3.53
N VAL A 197 7.26 -15.15 -3.10
CA VAL A 197 8.45 -15.25 -3.96
C VAL A 197 8.28 -16.33 -5.04
N VAL A 198 7.73 -17.49 -4.68
CA VAL A 198 7.50 -18.58 -5.64
C VAL A 198 6.45 -18.18 -6.66
N ILE A 199 5.27 -17.72 -6.22
CA ILE A 199 4.17 -17.35 -7.12
C ILE A 199 4.59 -16.21 -8.05
N SER A 200 5.14 -15.13 -7.47
CA SER A 200 5.62 -13.98 -8.27
C SER A 200 6.77 -14.37 -9.20
N GLY A 201 7.68 -15.26 -8.77
CA GLY A 201 8.77 -15.76 -9.59
C GLY A 201 8.27 -16.58 -10.79
N VAL A 202 7.26 -17.42 -10.58
CA VAL A 202 6.61 -18.20 -11.66
C VAL A 202 5.91 -17.27 -12.64
N LEU A 203 5.11 -16.31 -12.16
CA LEU A 203 4.44 -15.32 -13.02
C LEU A 203 5.44 -14.50 -13.84
N ASN A 204 6.53 -14.07 -13.21
CA ASN A 204 7.56 -13.28 -13.85
C ASN A 204 8.36 -14.11 -14.89
N ALA A 205 8.61 -15.39 -14.60
CA ALA A 205 9.22 -16.32 -15.54
C ALA A 205 8.28 -16.63 -16.72
N SER A 206 6.98 -16.85 -16.47
CA SER A 206 6.02 -17.12 -17.53
C SER A 206 5.82 -15.92 -18.45
N ALA A 207 5.91 -14.69 -17.94
CA ALA A 207 5.86 -13.48 -18.75
C ALA A 207 7.02 -13.39 -19.75
N ARG A 208 8.21 -13.89 -19.38
CA ARG A 208 9.45 -13.76 -20.16
C ARG A 208 9.81 -15.01 -20.98
N LEU A 209 9.36 -16.19 -20.56
CA LEU A 209 9.61 -17.48 -21.21
C LEU A 209 8.35 -18.01 -21.90
N ASN A 210 7.59 -17.13 -22.56
CA ASN A 210 6.29 -17.45 -23.18
C ASN A 210 6.38 -17.95 -24.65
N PHE A 211 7.58 -18.26 -25.15
CA PHE A 211 7.80 -18.75 -26.51
C PHE A 211 8.93 -19.77 -26.57
N ALA A 212 8.90 -20.69 -27.55
CA ALA A 212 9.80 -21.86 -27.61
C ALA A 212 11.29 -21.48 -27.60
N ALA A 213 11.70 -20.53 -28.43
CA ALA A 213 13.11 -20.09 -28.52
C ALA A 213 13.63 -19.42 -27.23
N ALA A 214 12.76 -18.96 -26.33
CA ALA A 214 13.18 -18.40 -25.05
C ALA A 214 13.85 -19.45 -24.14
N TRP A 215 13.45 -20.72 -24.26
CA TRP A 215 13.90 -21.81 -23.40
C TRP A 215 15.34 -22.26 -23.67
N SER A 216 15.89 -21.95 -24.84
CA SER A 216 17.29 -22.24 -25.21
C SER A 216 18.27 -21.12 -24.86
N THR A 217 17.82 -20.08 -24.15
CA THR A 217 18.66 -18.91 -23.81
C THR A 217 19.37 -19.07 -22.47
N SER A 218 20.50 -18.37 -22.29
CA SER A 218 21.20 -18.26 -21.00
C SER A 218 20.30 -17.72 -19.88
N TYR A 219 19.30 -16.90 -20.25
CA TYR A 219 18.29 -16.40 -19.34
C TYR A 219 17.46 -17.53 -18.72
N ALA A 220 16.97 -18.46 -19.55
CA ALA A 220 16.17 -19.60 -19.09
C ALA A 220 16.96 -20.51 -18.16
N TYR A 221 18.23 -20.80 -18.46
CA TYR A 221 19.06 -21.65 -17.60
C TYR A 221 19.25 -21.07 -16.19
N VAL A 222 19.45 -19.76 -16.06
CA VAL A 222 19.55 -19.12 -14.73
C VAL A 222 18.22 -19.12 -13.99
N VAL A 223 17.10 -18.97 -14.69
CA VAL A 223 15.76 -19.14 -14.09
C VAL A 223 15.60 -20.57 -13.55
N ILE A 224 15.95 -21.59 -14.32
CA ILE A 224 15.88 -23.00 -13.90
C ILE A 224 16.76 -23.25 -12.67
N ILE A 225 18.01 -22.77 -12.67
CA ILE A 225 18.92 -22.88 -11.51
C ILE A 225 18.29 -22.26 -10.27
N LYS A 226 17.71 -21.05 -10.39
CA LYS A 226 17.02 -20.39 -9.28
C LYS A 226 15.84 -21.22 -8.76
N VAL A 227 15.04 -21.81 -9.64
CA VAL A 227 13.90 -22.67 -9.28
C VAL A 227 14.38 -23.90 -8.52
N VAL A 228 15.42 -24.58 -9.01
CA VAL A 228 15.99 -25.78 -8.37
C VAL A 228 16.53 -25.44 -6.97
N ILE A 229 17.38 -24.41 -6.85
CA ILE A 229 17.96 -24.02 -5.55
C ILE A 229 16.87 -23.58 -4.57
N THR A 230 15.88 -22.82 -5.02
CA THR A 230 14.76 -22.37 -4.17
C THR A 230 13.93 -23.57 -3.71
N SER A 231 13.67 -24.55 -4.59
CA SER A 231 12.93 -25.77 -4.24
C SER A 231 13.68 -26.60 -3.19
N ILE A 232 15.01 -26.71 -3.33
CA ILE A 232 15.89 -27.37 -2.36
C ILE A 232 15.81 -26.65 -0.99
N LEU A 233 15.90 -25.32 -0.97
CA LEU A 233 15.76 -24.51 0.24
C LEU A 233 14.42 -24.74 0.94
N LEU A 234 13.32 -24.71 0.20
CA LEU A 234 11.98 -24.93 0.76
C LEU A 234 11.81 -26.35 1.32
N PHE A 235 12.35 -27.35 0.61
CA PHE A 235 12.33 -28.74 1.06
C PHE A 235 13.10 -28.93 2.38
N PHE A 236 14.31 -28.38 2.48
CA PHE A 236 15.09 -28.43 3.72
C PHE A 236 14.42 -27.66 4.86
N GLY A 237 13.88 -26.47 4.58
CA GLY A 237 13.13 -25.69 5.56
C GLY A 237 11.90 -26.44 6.09
N TYR A 238 11.13 -27.11 5.21
CA TYR A 238 9.99 -27.94 5.59
C TYR A 238 10.41 -29.15 6.45
N LYS A 239 11.40 -29.92 5.99
CA LYS A 239 11.88 -31.12 6.70
C LYS A 239 12.43 -30.75 8.08
N HIS A 240 13.14 -29.64 8.18
CA HIS A 240 13.69 -29.16 9.44
C HIS A 240 12.60 -28.71 10.42
N ARG A 241 11.59 -27.96 9.94
CA ARG A 241 10.46 -27.51 10.76
C ARG A 241 9.70 -28.70 11.37
N ASN A 242 9.46 -29.75 10.59
CA ASN A 242 8.80 -30.97 11.09
C ASN A 242 9.69 -31.75 12.07
N HIS A 243 11.00 -31.82 11.82
CA HIS A 243 11.92 -32.55 12.70
C HIS A 243 12.14 -31.85 14.06
N LEU A 244 12.10 -30.51 14.08
CA LEU A 244 12.16 -29.72 15.32
C LEU A 244 10.88 -29.82 16.15
N ALA A 245 9.72 -29.83 15.51
CA ALA A 245 8.43 -29.99 16.19
C ALA A 245 8.32 -31.36 16.91
N ALA A 246 9.08 -32.36 16.45
CA ALA A 246 9.08 -33.71 17.00
C ALA A 246 10.08 -33.93 18.16
N LYS A 247 10.98 -32.97 18.46
CA LYS A 247 12.01 -33.14 19.51
C LYS A 247 11.69 -32.34 20.79
N PRO A 248 11.88 -32.91 21.99
CA PRO A 248 11.60 -32.22 23.26
C PRO A 248 12.53 -31.03 23.53
N SER A 249 13.75 -31.04 22.99
CA SER A 249 14.73 -29.97 23.16
C SER A 249 15.35 -29.56 21.82
N VAL A 250 15.40 -28.25 21.59
CA VAL A 250 15.98 -27.65 20.38
C VAL A 250 17.47 -27.42 20.60
N ASN A 251 18.32 -28.05 19.78
CA ASN A 251 19.74 -27.74 19.74
C ASN A 251 19.95 -26.40 19.01
N TRP A 252 20.14 -25.33 19.79
CA TRP A 252 20.27 -23.97 19.27
C TRP A 252 21.53 -23.76 18.41
N ALA A 253 22.63 -24.46 18.68
CA ALA A 253 23.84 -24.38 17.86
C ALA A 253 23.67 -25.02 16.48
N ALA A 254 22.95 -26.15 16.41
CA ALA A 254 22.60 -26.75 15.12
C ALA A 254 21.64 -25.87 14.31
N MET A 255 20.66 -25.25 15.00
CA MET A 255 19.74 -24.29 14.40
C MET A 255 20.47 -23.06 13.85
N THR A 256 21.40 -22.48 14.62
CA THR A 256 22.14 -21.29 14.16
C THR A 256 22.96 -21.60 12.93
N ARG A 257 23.63 -22.77 12.88
CA ARG A 257 24.38 -23.23 11.71
C ARG A 257 23.48 -23.39 10.47
N LEU A 258 22.29 -23.98 10.63
CA LEU A 258 21.36 -24.16 9.52
C LEU A 258 20.87 -22.82 8.96
N ILE A 259 20.41 -21.90 9.83
CA ILE A 259 19.94 -20.57 9.42
C ILE A 259 21.06 -19.81 8.68
N SER A 260 22.32 -19.96 9.12
CA SER A 260 23.47 -19.37 8.43
C SER A 260 23.72 -19.99 7.04
N VAL A 261 23.54 -21.31 6.89
CA VAL A 261 23.64 -21.98 5.58
C VAL A 261 22.51 -21.53 4.65
N GLU A 262 21.28 -21.46 5.14
CA GLU A 262 20.13 -20.94 4.39
C GLU A 262 20.40 -19.49 3.93
N ALA A 263 20.91 -18.64 4.83
CA ALA A 263 21.29 -17.26 4.49
C ALA A 263 22.35 -17.23 3.39
N ALA A 264 23.39 -18.06 3.45
CA ALA A 264 24.45 -18.12 2.44
C ALA A 264 23.89 -18.52 1.05
N ILE A 265 23.02 -19.52 0.99
CA ILE A 265 22.37 -19.93 -0.26
C ILE A 265 21.46 -18.81 -0.79
N MET A 266 20.69 -18.14 0.07
CA MET A 266 19.85 -17.01 -0.35
C MET A 266 20.66 -15.82 -0.87
N ILE A 267 21.82 -15.52 -0.29
CA ILE A 267 22.76 -14.52 -0.79
C ILE A 267 23.23 -14.91 -2.20
N PHE A 268 23.59 -16.18 -2.40
CA PHE A 268 23.98 -16.69 -3.71
C PHE A 268 22.85 -16.58 -4.76
N VAL A 269 21.62 -16.97 -4.40
CA VAL A 269 20.44 -16.82 -5.29
C VAL A 269 20.15 -15.34 -5.60
N THR A 270 20.38 -14.44 -4.65
CA THR A 270 20.25 -12.98 -4.85
C THR A 270 21.32 -12.44 -5.81
N ALA A 271 22.54 -12.98 -5.76
CA ALA A 271 23.60 -12.67 -6.73
C ALA A 271 23.21 -13.11 -8.15
N LEU A 272 22.69 -14.34 -8.30
CA LEU A 272 22.14 -14.83 -9.58
C LEU A 272 20.99 -13.96 -10.08
N GLY A 273 20.11 -13.51 -9.19
CA GLY A 273 19.02 -12.58 -9.52
C GLY A 273 19.51 -11.22 -10.01
N SER A 274 20.55 -10.68 -9.39
CA SER A 274 21.17 -9.40 -9.77
C SER A 274 21.85 -9.48 -11.14
N TRP A 275 22.52 -10.61 -11.41
CA TRP A 275 23.07 -10.94 -12.73
C TRP A 275 21.97 -11.07 -13.79
N LEU A 276 20.91 -11.83 -13.51
CA LEU A 276 19.77 -12.00 -14.42
C LEU A 276 19.09 -10.68 -14.75
N SER A 277 18.93 -9.79 -13.76
CA SER A 277 18.32 -8.47 -13.92
C SER A 277 19.22 -7.47 -14.66
N SER A 278 20.48 -7.81 -14.92
CA SER A 278 21.41 -6.98 -15.71
C SER A 278 21.52 -7.46 -17.16
N ASN A 279 20.94 -8.62 -17.47
CA ASN A 279 20.86 -9.18 -18.83
C ASN A 279 19.51 -8.86 -19.48
N GLN A 280 19.51 -8.71 -20.80
CA GLN A 280 18.27 -8.50 -21.55
C GLN A 280 17.41 -9.78 -21.55
N PRO A 281 16.08 -9.67 -21.35
CA PRO A 281 15.19 -10.81 -21.48
C PRO A 281 15.14 -11.29 -22.95
N PRO A 282 14.80 -12.58 -23.19
CA PRO A 282 14.59 -13.09 -24.54
C PRO A 282 13.53 -12.28 -25.29
N ALA A 283 13.83 -11.85 -26.52
CA ALA A 283 12.90 -11.16 -27.39
C ALA A 283 12.35 -12.10 -28.47
N ARG A 284 11.08 -11.94 -28.84
CA ARG A 284 10.53 -12.57 -30.05
C ARG A 284 11.14 -11.83 -31.25
N GLY A 285 11.92 -12.53 -32.08
CA GLY A 285 12.49 -11.93 -33.28
C GLY A 285 11.40 -11.51 -34.28
N GLY A 286 11.66 -10.47 -35.07
CA GLY A 286 10.77 -9.93 -36.10
C GLY A 286 10.32 -8.49 -35.84
N GLU A 287 10.14 -7.70 -36.90
CA GLU A 287 9.53 -6.38 -36.84
C GLU A 287 8.03 -6.54 -36.53
N GLN A 288 7.64 -6.33 -35.27
CA GLN A 288 6.23 -6.18 -34.93
C GLN A 288 5.74 -4.84 -35.50
N PRO A 289 4.58 -4.79 -36.18
CA PRO A 289 4.01 -3.52 -36.63
C PRO A 289 3.81 -2.61 -35.42
N PHE A 290 4.17 -1.33 -35.58
CA PHE A 290 4.00 -0.34 -34.52
C PHE A 290 2.53 -0.26 -34.11
N ASN A 291 2.28 -0.34 -32.80
CA ASN A 291 0.96 -0.19 -32.21
C ASN A 291 1.02 0.91 -31.14
N ALA A 292 0.38 2.05 -31.41
CA ALA A 292 0.44 3.22 -30.55
C ALA A 292 -0.12 2.94 -29.14
N ALA A 293 -1.27 2.29 -29.06
CA ALA A 293 -1.89 1.90 -27.79
C ALA A 293 -0.99 0.97 -26.96
N LEU A 294 -0.37 -0.04 -27.58
CA LEU A 294 0.55 -0.94 -26.89
C LEU A 294 1.83 -0.22 -26.43
N ALA A 295 2.34 0.71 -27.24
CA ALA A 295 3.54 1.48 -26.91
C ALA A 295 3.31 2.47 -25.75
N VAL A 296 2.11 3.06 -25.66
CA VAL A 296 1.76 4.06 -24.64
C VAL A 296 1.16 3.42 -23.39
N ALA A 297 0.12 2.60 -23.54
CA ALA A 297 -0.61 2.00 -22.42
C ALA A 297 0.00 0.67 -21.94
N GLY A 298 0.86 0.03 -22.72
CA GLY A 298 1.46 -1.27 -22.38
C GLY A 298 0.51 -2.47 -22.48
N ILE A 299 -0.71 -2.23 -22.96
CA ILE A 299 -1.78 -3.21 -23.18
C ILE A 299 -2.34 -3.05 -24.59
N GLN A 300 -2.84 -4.14 -25.18
CA GLN A 300 -3.42 -4.09 -26.52
C GLN A 300 -4.74 -3.31 -26.51
N MET A 301 -4.98 -2.54 -27.57
CA MET A 301 -6.25 -1.82 -27.76
C MET A 301 -7.42 -2.82 -27.84
N PRO A 302 -8.41 -2.75 -26.94
CA PRO A 302 -9.62 -3.52 -27.06
C PRO A 302 -10.51 -2.96 -28.18
N ASP A 303 -11.37 -3.82 -28.71
CA ASP A 303 -12.45 -3.42 -29.59
C ASP A 303 -13.43 -2.46 -28.88
N ALA A 304 -14.40 -1.90 -29.61
CA ALA A 304 -15.38 -0.99 -29.04
C ALA A 304 -16.10 -1.58 -27.79
N PRO A 305 -16.36 -0.77 -26.75
CA PRO A 305 -16.99 -1.24 -25.53
C PRO A 305 -18.36 -1.84 -25.80
N SER A 306 -18.61 -3.01 -25.22
CA SER A 306 -19.92 -3.68 -25.21
C SER A 306 -20.17 -4.24 -23.82
N LEU A 307 -21.43 -4.46 -23.43
CA LEU A 307 -21.76 -4.98 -22.10
C LEU A 307 -20.98 -6.26 -21.76
N LYS A 308 -20.84 -7.18 -22.73
CA LYS A 308 -20.08 -8.41 -22.58
C LYS A 308 -18.60 -8.13 -22.30
N ARG A 309 -17.97 -7.23 -23.06
CA ARG A 309 -16.56 -6.88 -22.87
C ARG A 309 -16.33 -6.18 -21.53
N ILE A 310 -17.18 -5.21 -21.19
CA ILE A 310 -17.08 -4.50 -19.90
C ILE A 310 -17.17 -5.46 -18.71
N LEU A 311 -18.03 -6.49 -18.78
CA LEU A 311 -18.24 -7.43 -17.68
C LEU A 311 -17.19 -8.56 -17.61
N PHE A 312 -16.63 -8.99 -18.74
CA PHE A 312 -15.83 -10.22 -18.81
C PHE A 312 -14.40 -10.04 -19.34
N GLU A 313 -14.08 -8.91 -19.96
CA GLU A 313 -12.70 -8.58 -20.32
C GLU A 313 -11.89 -8.37 -19.04
N TYR A 314 -10.63 -8.80 -19.06
CA TYR A 314 -9.81 -8.83 -17.86
C TYR A 314 -8.32 -8.78 -18.20
N ASP A 315 -7.63 -7.75 -17.69
CA ASP A 315 -6.18 -7.64 -17.72
C ASP A 315 -5.65 -7.55 -16.28
N PRO A 316 -4.95 -8.58 -15.76
CA PRO A 316 -4.61 -8.66 -14.35
C PRO A 316 -3.57 -7.61 -13.92
N ASP A 317 -3.97 -6.63 -13.09
CA ASP A 317 -3.02 -5.85 -12.31
C ASP A 317 -2.52 -6.69 -11.13
N ILE A 318 -1.39 -7.38 -11.32
CA ILE A 318 -0.84 -8.31 -10.34
C ILE A 318 -0.47 -7.61 -9.02
N LEU A 319 -0.10 -6.32 -9.04
CA LEU A 319 0.21 -5.59 -7.82
C LEU A 319 -1.06 -5.38 -7.00
N ILE A 320 -2.12 -4.85 -7.63
CA ILE A 320 -3.40 -4.63 -6.96
C ILE A 320 -4.00 -5.95 -6.50
N ILE A 321 -4.04 -6.98 -7.34
CA ILE A 321 -4.51 -8.32 -6.98
C ILE A 321 -3.72 -8.87 -5.77
N GLY A 322 -2.40 -8.69 -5.74
CA GLY A 322 -1.57 -9.09 -4.60
C GLY A 322 -1.96 -8.37 -3.30
N LEU A 323 -2.24 -7.06 -3.35
CA LEU A 323 -2.73 -6.28 -2.22
C LEU A 323 -4.12 -6.73 -1.77
N LEU A 324 -5.03 -7.01 -2.72
CA LEU A 324 -6.39 -7.50 -2.43
C LEU A 324 -6.36 -8.89 -1.79
N ILE A 325 -5.53 -9.81 -2.30
CA ILE A 325 -5.31 -11.13 -1.71
C ILE A 325 -4.80 -11.00 -0.28
N LEU A 326 -3.82 -10.11 -0.04
CA LEU A 326 -3.31 -9.86 1.30
C LEU A 326 -4.40 -9.31 2.23
N ALA A 327 -5.19 -8.34 1.78
CA ALA A 327 -6.30 -7.77 2.55
C ALA A 327 -7.35 -8.84 2.89
N VAL A 328 -7.74 -9.66 1.92
CA VAL A 328 -8.69 -10.79 2.10
C VAL A 328 -8.14 -11.83 3.07
N ALA A 329 -6.87 -12.23 2.92
CA ALA A 329 -6.25 -13.21 3.80
C ALA A 329 -6.19 -12.71 5.26
N LEU A 330 -5.87 -11.44 5.48
CA LEU A 330 -5.87 -10.82 6.80
C LEU A 330 -7.29 -10.70 7.38
N TYR A 331 -8.27 -10.31 6.57
CA TYR A 331 -9.66 -10.18 6.99
C TYR A 331 -10.25 -11.54 7.38
N ILE A 332 -10.13 -12.56 6.51
CA ILE A 332 -10.60 -13.92 6.78
C ILE A 332 -9.91 -14.49 8.01
N LYS A 333 -8.58 -14.31 8.15
CA LYS A 333 -7.86 -14.74 9.35
C LYS A 333 -8.42 -14.08 10.61
N GLY A 334 -8.74 -12.77 10.55
CA GLY A 334 -9.40 -12.06 11.64
C GLY A 334 -10.74 -12.68 12.01
N VAL A 335 -11.62 -12.90 11.02
CA VAL A 335 -12.93 -13.52 11.23
C VAL A 335 -12.79 -14.92 11.83
N VAL A 336 -11.90 -15.76 11.28
CA VAL A 336 -11.65 -17.13 11.79
C VAL A 336 -11.15 -17.11 13.23
N VAL A 337 -10.22 -16.22 13.57
CA VAL A 337 -9.72 -16.07 14.94
C VAL A 337 -10.84 -15.66 15.90
N LEU A 338 -11.71 -14.74 15.48
CA LEU A 338 -12.85 -14.28 16.28
C LEU A 338 -13.86 -15.42 16.51
N THR A 339 -14.28 -16.08 15.43
CA THR A 339 -15.25 -17.18 15.49
C THR A 339 -14.73 -18.37 16.31
N ARG A 340 -13.44 -18.71 16.20
CA ARG A 340 -12.83 -19.78 17.01
C ARG A 340 -12.78 -19.46 18.51
N ARG A 341 -12.84 -18.18 18.89
CA ARG A 341 -12.96 -17.75 20.29
C ARG A 341 -14.40 -17.79 20.82
N GLY A 342 -15.39 -18.08 19.96
CA GLY A 342 -16.82 -18.07 20.31
C GLY A 342 -17.51 -16.72 20.09
N ASP A 343 -16.79 -15.71 19.63
CA ASP A 343 -17.32 -14.38 19.33
C ASP A 343 -18.05 -14.37 17.97
N LYS A 344 -19.20 -13.69 17.89
CA LYS A 344 -19.95 -13.53 16.63
C LYS A 344 -19.44 -12.35 15.81
N TRP A 345 -19.18 -12.56 14.52
CA TRP A 345 -18.94 -11.50 13.54
C TRP A 345 -20.15 -11.36 12.59
N PRO A 346 -20.74 -10.16 12.42
CA PRO A 346 -21.88 -9.99 11.54
C PRO A 346 -21.53 -10.31 10.08
N VAL A 347 -22.28 -11.24 9.45
CA VAL A 347 -22.04 -11.69 8.06
C VAL A 347 -22.11 -10.52 7.07
N GLY A 348 -23.00 -9.56 7.31
CA GLY A 348 -23.12 -8.35 6.49
C GLY A 348 -21.80 -7.58 6.35
N ARG A 349 -20.95 -7.55 7.39
CA ARG A 349 -19.62 -6.90 7.31
C ARG A 349 -18.69 -7.64 6.35
N THR A 350 -18.69 -8.98 6.41
CA THR A 350 -17.90 -9.80 5.49
C THR A 350 -18.37 -9.64 4.04
N ILE A 351 -19.69 -9.59 3.81
CA ILE A 351 -20.27 -9.35 2.48
C ILE A 351 -19.87 -7.97 1.96
N SER A 352 -20.03 -6.90 2.76
CA SER A 352 -19.63 -5.55 2.36
C SER A 352 -18.13 -5.46 2.03
N PHE A 353 -17.28 -6.09 2.84
CA PHE A 353 -15.85 -6.15 2.58
C PHE A 353 -15.55 -6.88 1.25
N ALA A 354 -16.19 -8.03 1.01
CA ALA A 354 -16.02 -8.77 -0.23
C ALA A 354 -16.46 -7.95 -1.46
N LEU A 355 -17.61 -7.27 -1.39
CA LEU A 355 -18.08 -6.37 -2.44
C LEU A 355 -17.11 -5.21 -2.69
N GLY A 356 -16.55 -4.62 -1.64
CA GLY A 356 -15.51 -3.59 -1.76
C GLY A 356 -14.26 -4.11 -2.47
N ILE A 357 -13.77 -5.29 -2.09
CA ILE A 357 -12.61 -5.92 -2.75
C ILE A 357 -12.91 -6.22 -4.22
N SER A 358 -14.07 -6.80 -4.53
CA SER A 358 -14.47 -7.10 -5.91
C SER A 358 -14.64 -5.85 -6.76
N ALA A 359 -15.14 -4.75 -6.18
CA ALA A 359 -15.26 -3.47 -6.88
C ALA A 359 -13.90 -2.86 -7.22
N ILE A 360 -12.90 -2.98 -6.32
CA ILE A 360 -11.51 -2.55 -6.63
C ILE A 360 -10.97 -3.39 -7.78
N ASP A 361 -11.06 -4.72 -7.69
CA ASP A 361 -10.54 -5.61 -8.73
C ASP A 361 -11.21 -5.37 -10.10
N PHE A 362 -12.53 -5.17 -10.12
CA PHE A 362 -13.26 -4.85 -11.35
C PHE A 362 -12.80 -3.53 -11.98
N ALA A 363 -12.56 -2.51 -11.16
CA ALA A 363 -12.15 -1.19 -11.63
C ALA A 363 -10.66 -1.08 -11.99
N THR A 364 -9.80 -1.99 -11.52
CA THR A 364 -8.36 -2.00 -11.88
C THR A 364 -8.00 -3.06 -12.90
N SER A 365 -8.55 -4.28 -12.75
CA SER A 365 -8.17 -5.47 -13.54
C SER A 365 -9.27 -5.92 -14.50
N GLY A 366 -10.55 -5.68 -14.15
CA GLY A 366 -11.70 -6.04 -14.98
C GLY A 366 -11.86 -5.15 -16.20
N GLY A 367 -12.92 -5.38 -16.97
CA GLY A 367 -13.16 -4.65 -18.22
C GLY A 367 -13.20 -3.14 -17.99
N LEU A 368 -13.76 -2.69 -16.85
CA LEU A 368 -13.72 -1.28 -16.47
C LEU A 368 -12.28 -0.73 -16.34
N GLY A 369 -11.37 -1.47 -15.71
CA GLY A 369 -9.96 -1.13 -15.64
C GLY A 369 -9.27 -1.12 -17.01
N VAL A 370 -9.61 -2.06 -17.89
CA VAL A 370 -9.09 -2.10 -19.27
C VAL A 370 -9.51 -0.84 -20.05
N TYR A 371 -10.82 -0.53 -20.12
CA TYR A 371 -11.31 0.62 -20.87
C TYR A 371 -10.89 1.96 -20.26
N ALA A 372 -10.62 2.02 -18.94
CA ALA A 372 -10.14 3.23 -18.26
C ALA A 372 -8.77 3.73 -18.77
N HIS A 373 -7.98 2.89 -19.44
CA HIS A 373 -6.73 3.32 -20.08
C HIS A 373 -6.96 4.02 -21.42
N PHE A 374 -8.14 3.89 -22.04
CA PHE A 374 -8.33 4.25 -23.44
C PHE A 374 -9.37 5.36 -23.67
N ALA A 375 -10.19 5.67 -22.67
CA ALA A 375 -11.17 6.74 -22.75
C ALA A 375 -11.37 7.41 -21.39
N PHE A 376 -11.57 8.71 -21.42
CA PHE A 376 -11.75 9.54 -20.22
C PHE A 376 -13.06 9.20 -19.50
N SER A 377 -14.13 8.92 -20.26
CA SER A 377 -15.41 8.52 -19.67
C SER A 377 -15.29 7.25 -18.83
N TRP A 378 -14.63 6.21 -19.35
CA TRP A 378 -14.35 4.96 -18.65
C TRP A 378 -13.36 5.13 -17.50
N HIS A 379 -12.36 6.01 -17.67
CA HIS A 379 -11.48 6.42 -16.59
C HIS A 379 -12.28 6.99 -15.42
N MET A 380 -13.24 7.89 -15.71
CA MET A 380 -14.09 8.47 -14.68
C MET A 380 -14.96 7.42 -13.98
N VAL A 381 -15.58 6.49 -14.73
CA VAL A 381 -16.34 5.39 -14.13
C VAL A 381 -15.45 4.57 -13.18
N ALA A 382 -14.25 4.18 -13.60
CA ALA A 382 -13.31 3.41 -12.78
C ALA A 382 -12.94 4.15 -11.50
N HIS A 383 -12.56 5.42 -11.61
CA HIS A 383 -12.19 6.23 -10.45
C HIS A 383 -13.37 6.56 -9.53
N MET A 384 -14.60 6.64 -10.03
CA MET A 384 -15.80 6.74 -9.18
C MET A 384 -16.06 5.44 -8.41
N VAL A 385 -15.85 4.29 -9.02
CA VAL A 385 -15.92 3.00 -8.32
C VAL A 385 -14.84 2.91 -7.24
N LEU A 386 -13.59 3.28 -7.56
CA LEU A 386 -12.46 3.25 -6.63
C LEU A 386 -12.55 4.29 -5.51
N GLY A 387 -13.08 5.48 -5.80
CA GLY A 387 -13.19 6.58 -4.85
C GLY A 387 -14.45 6.54 -3.99
N MET A 388 -15.53 5.93 -4.46
CA MET A 388 -16.82 5.97 -3.75
C MET A 388 -17.37 4.59 -3.40
N ILE A 389 -17.62 3.76 -4.41
CA ILE A 389 -18.37 2.51 -4.23
C ILE A 389 -17.55 1.51 -3.41
N ALA A 390 -16.30 1.25 -3.81
CA ALA A 390 -15.46 0.28 -3.16
C ALA A 390 -15.12 0.68 -1.70
N PRO A 391 -14.74 1.94 -1.42
CA PRO A 391 -14.50 2.41 -0.06
C PRO A 391 -15.67 2.24 0.90
N ILE A 392 -16.91 2.45 0.46
CA ILE A 392 -18.11 2.21 1.29
C ILE A 392 -18.15 0.74 1.74
N GLY A 393 -17.95 -0.20 0.81
CA GLY A 393 -17.89 -1.63 1.11
C GLY A 393 -16.79 -1.97 2.12
N ILE A 394 -15.58 -1.43 1.91
CA ILE A 394 -14.44 -1.64 2.81
C ILE A 394 -14.72 -1.10 4.22
N VAL A 395 -15.24 0.12 4.34
CA VAL A 395 -15.53 0.76 5.64
C VAL A 395 -16.64 0.02 6.39
N LEU A 396 -17.72 -0.39 5.69
CA LEU A 396 -18.79 -1.20 6.28
C LEU A 396 -18.29 -2.57 6.75
N GLY A 397 -17.19 -3.06 6.16
CA GLY A 397 -16.49 -4.25 6.61
C GLY A 397 -15.85 -4.15 8.00
N ALA A 398 -15.71 -2.95 8.57
CA ALA A 398 -15.09 -2.66 9.86
C ALA A 398 -13.69 -3.29 10.07
N PRO A 399 -12.75 -3.16 9.11
CA PRO A 399 -11.45 -3.81 9.16
C PRO A 399 -10.60 -3.37 10.36
N ILE A 400 -10.72 -2.11 10.81
CA ILE A 400 -9.94 -1.62 11.97
C ILE A 400 -10.46 -2.27 13.26
N THR A 401 -11.78 -2.36 13.42
CA THR A 401 -12.41 -3.05 14.56
C THR A 401 -12.01 -4.51 14.59
N LEU A 402 -12.02 -5.19 13.43
CA LEU A 402 -11.61 -6.59 13.34
C LEU A 402 -10.14 -6.74 13.77
N ALA A 403 -9.25 -5.92 13.21
CA ALA A 403 -7.83 -5.92 13.56
C ALA A 403 -7.59 -5.68 15.05
N LEU A 404 -8.26 -4.70 15.66
CA LEU A 404 -8.12 -4.41 17.09
C LEU A 404 -8.63 -5.55 18.00
N ARG A 405 -9.57 -6.37 17.53
CA ARG A 405 -10.09 -7.53 18.27
C ARG A 405 -9.24 -8.80 18.09
N THR A 406 -8.51 -8.92 16.98
CA THR A 406 -7.84 -10.19 16.61
C THR A 406 -6.32 -10.12 16.65
N LEU A 407 -5.72 -8.92 16.54
CA LEU A 407 -4.27 -8.78 16.57
C LEU A 407 -3.67 -9.29 17.90
N PRO A 408 -2.52 -9.98 17.86
CA PRO A 408 -1.88 -10.51 19.06
C PRO A 408 -1.63 -9.43 20.12
N GLN A 409 -1.82 -9.81 21.38
CA GLN A 409 -1.41 -8.98 22.52
C GLN A 409 0.09 -9.14 22.81
N SER A 410 0.58 -8.37 23.79
CA SER A 410 1.97 -8.39 24.27
C SER A 410 2.47 -9.79 24.60
N ARG A 411 3.72 -10.11 24.26
CA ARG A 411 4.35 -11.42 24.59
C ARG A 411 4.70 -11.56 26.08
N ASP A 412 5.05 -10.46 26.73
CA ASP A 412 5.59 -10.42 28.09
C ASP A 412 4.80 -9.47 29.02
N GLY A 413 3.68 -8.92 28.53
CA GLY A 413 2.85 -7.95 29.24
C GLY A 413 3.35 -6.50 29.14
N VAL A 414 4.56 -6.26 28.65
CA VAL A 414 5.19 -4.93 28.57
C VAL A 414 5.44 -4.50 27.11
N GLU A 415 5.59 -5.46 26.20
CA GLU A 415 5.73 -5.22 24.76
C GLU A 415 4.49 -4.49 24.23
N ARG A 416 4.70 -3.42 23.43
CA ARG A 416 3.62 -2.71 22.74
C ARG A 416 2.98 -3.60 21.66
N GLY A 417 3.81 -4.28 20.88
CA GLY A 417 3.41 -5.21 19.83
C GLY A 417 2.59 -4.57 18.69
N VAL A 418 2.16 -5.40 17.73
CA VAL A 418 1.45 -4.95 16.52
C VAL A 418 0.13 -4.25 16.86
N ARG A 419 -0.63 -4.77 17.82
CA ARG A 419 -1.88 -4.16 18.27
C ARG A 419 -1.65 -2.80 18.92
N GLY A 420 -0.65 -2.67 19.79
CA GLY A 420 -0.35 -1.39 20.44
C GLY A 420 0.18 -0.35 19.44
N LEU A 421 0.92 -0.77 18.40
CA LEU A 421 1.33 0.11 17.31
C LEU A 421 0.12 0.64 16.53
N LEU A 422 -0.84 -0.22 16.20
CA LEU A 422 -2.09 0.21 15.56
C LEU A 422 -2.87 1.21 16.44
N ILE A 423 -3.02 0.94 17.74
CA ILE A 423 -3.67 1.86 18.68
C ILE A 423 -2.92 3.20 18.72
N THR A 424 -1.59 3.18 18.74
CA THR A 424 -0.75 4.40 18.75
C THR A 424 -0.93 5.20 17.47
N ALA A 425 -0.96 4.53 16.32
CA ALA A 425 -1.20 5.16 15.03
C ALA A 425 -2.58 5.83 14.98
N LEU A 426 -3.63 5.13 15.42
CA LEU A 426 -5.00 5.66 15.46
C LEU A 426 -5.16 6.89 16.36
N HIS A 427 -4.41 6.96 17.47
CA HIS A 427 -4.46 8.09 18.41
C HIS A 427 -3.40 9.18 18.14
N SER A 428 -2.60 9.03 17.09
CA SER A 428 -1.52 9.96 16.74
C SER A 428 -2.05 11.36 16.35
N ARG A 429 -1.18 12.37 16.44
CA ARG A 429 -1.52 13.74 15.98
C ARG A 429 -1.88 13.75 14.49
N TYR A 430 -1.16 12.98 13.68
CA TYR A 430 -1.43 12.85 12.26
C TYR A 430 -2.84 12.29 12.00
N SER A 431 -3.19 11.18 12.67
CA SER A 431 -4.55 10.60 12.60
C SER A 431 -5.63 11.62 12.95
N ARG A 432 -5.45 12.38 14.03
CA ARG A 432 -6.40 13.45 14.44
C ARG A 432 -6.57 14.57 13.41
N ILE A 433 -5.55 14.84 12.59
CA ILE A 433 -5.60 15.85 11.53
C ILE A 433 -6.35 15.28 10.33
N ILE A 434 -5.94 14.11 9.83
CA ILE A 434 -6.53 13.53 8.61
C ILE A 434 -7.98 13.06 8.80
N THR A 435 -8.35 12.64 10.02
CA THR A 435 -9.74 12.25 10.33
C THR A 435 -10.63 13.42 10.74
N ASN A 436 -10.12 14.66 10.67
CA ASN A 436 -10.99 15.84 10.72
C ASN A 436 -11.87 15.85 9.46
N PRO A 437 -13.20 16.02 9.58
CA PRO A 437 -14.09 15.91 8.43
C PRO A 437 -13.83 16.94 7.33
N VAL A 438 -13.35 18.15 7.66
CA VAL A 438 -12.98 19.17 6.67
C VAL A 438 -11.71 18.77 5.92
N VAL A 439 -10.74 18.20 6.63
CA VAL A 439 -9.49 17.71 6.03
C VAL A 439 -9.77 16.49 5.16
N ALA A 440 -10.61 15.56 5.62
CA ALA A 440 -11.03 14.40 4.85
C ALA A 440 -11.76 14.82 3.57
N LEU A 441 -12.67 15.80 3.66
CA LEU A 441 -13.35 16.41 2.51
C LEU A 441 -12.35 17.07 1.54
N ALA A 442 -11.39 17.83 2.06
CA ALA A 442 -10.37 18.49 1.24
C ALA A 442 -9.44 17.48 0.53
N ILE A 443 -9.10 16.37 1.18
CA ILE A 443 -8.34 15.27 0.56
C ILE A 443 -9.20 14.57 -0.51
N PHE A 444 -10.48 14.35 -0.22
CA PHE A 444 -11.40 13.67 -1.12
C PHE A 444 -11.70 14.51 -2.36
N ASP A 445 -12.45 15.61 -2.23
CA ASP A 445 -12.86 16.43 -3.37
C ASP A 445 -11.76 17.39 -3.82
N GLY A 446 -10.98 17.96 -2.91
CA GLY A 446 -9.90 18.89 -3.29
C GLY A 446 -8.84 18.21 -4.16
N SER A 447 -8.62 16.90 -4.00
CA SER A 447 -7.75 16.15 -4.89
C SER A 447 -8.26 16.01 -6.32
N LEU A 448 -9.58 16.03 -6.55
CA LEU A 448 -10.16 16.03 -7.90
C LEU A 448 -9.75 17.31 -8.65
N PHE A 449 -9.91 18.47 -8.01
CA PHE A 449 -9.49 19.74 -8.60
C PHE A 449 -7.97 19.77 -8.84
N ALA A 450 -7.19 19.32 -7.87
CA ALA A 450 -5.74 19.25 -8.02
C ALA A 450 -5.32 18.35 -9.19
N LEU A 451 -5.95 17.19 -9.35
CA LEU A 451 -5.60 16.25 -10.41
C LEU A 451 -6.02 16.75 -11.80
N TYR A 452 -7.30 17.10 -11.97
CA TYR A 452 -7.89 17.32 -13.29
C TYR A 452 -7.80 18.78 -13.79
N PHE A 453 -7.62 19.76 -12.91
CA PHE A 453 -7.44 21.17 -13.32
C PHE A 453 -5.98 21.65 -13.23
N THR A 454 -5.03 20.72 -13.14
CA THR A 454 -3.60 21.00 -13.29
C THR A 454 -2.99 20.04 -14.30
N SER A 455 -1.69 20.18 -14.59
CA SER A 455 -0.96 19.25 -15.46
C SER A 455 -0.74 17.86 -14.84
N LEU A 456 -1.18 17.63 -13.59
CA LEU A 456 -0.99 16.35 -12.90
C LEU A 456 -1.68 15.20 -13.63
N PHE A 457 -2.92 15.36 -14.11
CA PHE A 457 -3.64 14.29 -14.80
C PHE A 457 -2.89 13.79 -16.04
N GLY A 458 -2.57 14.68 -16.99
CA GLY A 458 -1.82 14.31 -18.18
C GLY A 458 -0.44 13.71 -17.87
N GLY A 459 0.29 14.28 -16.90
CA GLY A 459 1.58 13.73 -16.48
C GLY A 459 1.50 12.36 -15.82
N MET A 460 0.46 12.11 -15.02
CA MET A 460 0.24 10.81 -14.37
C MET A 460 -0.26 9.74 -15.34
N MET A 461 -1.10 10.10 -16.32
CA MET A 461 -1.59 9.16 -17.36
C MET A 461 -0.46 8.66 -18.27
N GLN A 462 0.56 9.47 -18.52
CA GLN A 462 1.70 9.06 -19.33
C GLN A 462 2.64 8.06 -18.62
N SER A 463 2.36 7.70 -17.36
CA SER A 463 3.26 6.86 -16.58
C SER A 463 2.53 5.82 -15.72
N HIS A 464 3.01 4.58 -15.75
CA HIS A 464 2.39 3.48 -14.99
C HIS A 464 2.32 3.76 -13.48
N GLN A 465 3.38 4.35 -12.91
CA GLN A 465 3.41 4.77 -11.51
C GLN A 465 2.40 5.90 -11.21
N GLY A 466 2.17 6.81 -12.16
CA GLY A 466 1.21 7.89 -12.01
C GLY A 466 -0.20 7.34 -11.92
N HIS A 467 -0.57 6.43 -12.82
CA HIS A 467 -1.82 5.67 -12.74
C HIS A 467 -1.98 4.90 -11.43
N LEU A 468 -0.96 4.15 -11.02
CA LEU A 468 -1.00 3.39 -9.76
C LEU A 468 -1.21 4.34 -8.57
N PHE A 469 -0.52 5.48 -8.56
CA PHE A 469 -0.68 6.50 -7.53
C PHE A 469 -2.11 7.07 -7.53
N MET A 470 -2.69 7.39 -8.69
CA MET A 470 -4.09 7.83 -8.80
C MET A 470 -5.03 6.78 -8.20
N ASN A 471 -4.90 5.51 -8.60
CA ASN A 471 -5.75 4.42 -8.09
C ASN A 471 -5.66 4.30 -6.56
N ILE A 472 -4.44 4.22 -6.01
CA ILE A 472 -4.22 4.12 -4.57
C ILE A 472 -4.76 5.35 -3.84
N HIS A 473 -4.52 6.56 -4.37
CA HIS A 473 -5.00 7.80 -3.79
C HIS A 473 -6.52 7.83 -3.70
N PHE A 474 -7.25 7.53 -4.77
CA PHE A 474 -8.72 7.55 -4.75
C PHE A 474 -9.30 6.50 -3.81
N ILE A 475 -8.73 5.29 -3.77
CA ILE A 475 -9.13 4.25 -2.81
C ILE A 475 -8.93 4.75 -1.37
N LEU A 476 -7.75 5.30 -1.05
CA LEU A 476 -7.42 5.74 0.32
C LEU A 476 -8.20 6.99 0.73
N ALA A 477 -8.38 7.95 -0.17
CA ALA A 477 -9.15 9.17 0.06
C ALA A 477 -10.62 8.83 0.31
N GLY A 478 -11.20 7.95 -0.51
CA GLY A 478 -12.54 7.44 -0.29
C GLY A 478 -12.68 6.70 1.03
N ILE A 479 -11.75 5.78 1.35
CA ILE A 479 -11.78 5.04 2.63
C ILE A 479 -11.73 6.02 3.79
N LEU A 480 -10.87 7.04 3.73
CA LEU A 480 -10.75 8.07 4.76
C LEU A 480 -12.07 8.86 4.91
N PHE A 481 -12.64 9.36 3.80
CA PHE A 481 -13.87 10.13 3.82
C PHE A 481 -15.04 9.33 4.40
N PHE A 482 -15.30 8.13 3.87
CA PHE A 482 -16.38 7.28 4.36
C PHE A 482 -16.11 6.73 5.75
N HIS A 483 -14.85 6.54 6.16
CA HIS A 483 -14.51 6.21 7.55
C HIS A 483 -14.96 7.31 8.52
N VAL A 484 -14.73 8.58 8.18
CA VAL A 484 -15.11 9.73 9.01
C VAL A 484 -16.63 9.91 9.04
N ILE A 485 -17.31 9.74 7.91
CA ILE A 485 -18.76 9.95 7.80
C ILE A 485 -19.56 8.77 8.36
N VAL A 486 -19.31 7.54 7.91
CA VAL A 486 -20.09 6.37 8.30
C VAL A 486 -19.76 5.98 9.75
N GLY A 487 -18.49 6.04 10.16
CA GLY A 487 -18.08 5.91 11.55
C GLY A 487 -18.31 4.54 12.19
N VAL A 488 -18.21 3.44 11.42
CA VAL A 488 -18.32 2.06 11.96
C VAL A 488 -17.10 1.69 12.81
N ASP A 489 -15.92 2.11 12.35
CA ASP A 489 -14.63 1.87 13.00
C ASP A 489 -14.28 3.00 13.99
N PRO A 490 -13.43 2.74 15.00
CA PRO A 490 -13.09 3.73 16.01
C PRO A 490 -12.32 4.91 15.43
N ASN A 491 -12.77 6.13 15.72
CA ASN A 491 -12.13 7.38 15.33
C ASN A 491 -11.59 8.09 16.58
N PRO A 492 -10.39 8.71 16.54
CA PRO A 492 -9.85 9.47 17.67
C PRO A 492 -10.74 10.60 18.19
N ARG A 493 -11.67 11.12 17.39
CA ARG A 493 -12.68 12.10 17.82
C ARG A 493 -14.06 11.68 17.33
N LYS A 494 -15.08 11.79 18.19
CA LYS A 494 -16.48 11.59 17.78
C LYS A 494 -16.93 12.83 17.00
N VAL A 495 -17.23 12.65 15.72
CA VAL A 495 -17.81 13.71 14.88
C VAL A 495 -19.32 13.75 15.11
N PRO A 496 -19.91 14.88 15.53
CA PRO A 496 -21.36 15.03 15.70
C PRO A 496 -22.12 14.75 14.40
N HIS A 497 -23.31 14.17 14.49
CA HIS A 497 -24.10 13.80 13.31
C HIS A 497 -24.43 15.01 12.42
N LEU A 498 -24.77 16.16 13.01
CA LEU A 498 -25.05 17.39 12.27
C LEU A 498 -23.85 17.83 11.42
N VAL A 499 -22.64 17.74 11.97
CA VAL A 499 -21.41 18.08 11.24
C VAL A 499 -21.21 17.12 10.05
N ARG A 500 -21.48 15.82 10.23
CA ARG A 500 -21.41 14.85 9.12
C ARG A 500 -22.42 15.17 8.01
N ILE A 501 -23.65 15.53 8.38
CA ILE A 501 -24.70 15.93 7.43
C ILE A 501 -24.25 17.17 6.64
N VAL A 502 -23.76 18.20 7.31
CA VAL A 502 -23.25 19.43 6.66
C VAL A 502 -22.11 19.11 5.72
N ILE A 503 -21.17 18.25 6.13
CA ILE A 503 -20.03 17.85 5.31
C ILE A 503 -20.46 17.04 4.10
N LEU A 504 -21.50 16.20 4.22
CA LEU A 504 -22.06 15.48 3.07
C LEU A 504 -22.71 16.42 2.07
N PHE A 505 -23.49 17.41 2.51
CA PHE A 505 -24.03 18.44 1.62
C PHE A 505 -22.94 19.28 0.96
N ALA A 506 -21.88 19.61 1.69
CA ALA A 506 -20.73 20.29 1.13
C ALA A 506 -20.03 19.42 0.08
N ALA A 507 -19.84 18.12 0.33
CA ALA A 507 -19.26 17.18 -0.62
C ALA A 507 -20.08 17.09 -1.90
N MET A 508 -21.40 16.87 -1.80
CA MET A 508 -22.31 16.89 -2.95
C MET A 508 -22.14 18.18 -3.76
N SER A 509 -22.20 19.33 -3.10
CA SER A 509 -22.10 20.64 -3.78
C SER A 509 -20.76 20.83 -4.50
N ILE A 510 -19.64 20.47 -3.84
CA ILE A 510 -18.30 20.61 -4.41
C ILE A 510 -18.11 19.64 -5.59
N HIS A 511 -18.58 18.40 -5.45
CA HIS A 511 -18.49 17.37 -6.47
C HIS A 511 -19.35 17.69 -7.70
N ALA A 512 -20.56 18.21 -7.49
CA ALA A 512 -21.41 18.70 -8.56
C ALA A 512 -20.75 19.86 -9.31
N PHE A 513 -20.16 20.82 -8.60
CA PHE A 513 -19.43 21.92 -9.23
C PHE A 513 -18.22 21.42 -10.03
N PHE A 514 -17.43 20.49 -9.48
CA PHE A 514 -16.33 19.84 -10.19
C PHE A 514 -16.80 19.23 -11.52
N SER A 515 -17.91 18.47 -11.47
CA SER A 515 -18.45 17.77 -12.63
C SER A 515 -18.97 18.73 -13.70
N VAL A 516 -19.72 19.76 -13.31
CA VAL A 516 -20.20 20.81 -14.22
C VAL A 516 -19.03 21.59 -14.84
N ALA A 517 -18.00 21.91 -14.06
CA ALA A 517 -16.80 22.56 -14.57
C ALA A 517 -16.11 21.68 -15.62
N LEU A 518 -16.00 20.37 -15.38
CA LEU A 518 -15.42 19.42 -16.32
C LEU A 518 -16.26 19.29 -17.60
N MET A 519 -17.59 19.23 -17.49
CA MET A 519 -18.51 19.27 -18.64
C MET A 519 -18.40 20.57 -19.45
N SER A 520 -18.00 21.66 -18.81
CA SER A 520 -17.87 22.99 -19.44
C SER A 520 -16.49 23.22 -20.07
N THR A 521 -15.57 22.26 -19.97
CA THR A 521 -14.24 22.37 -20.59
C THR A 521 -14.33 22.38 -22.11
N THR A 522 -13.49 23.21 -22.74
CA THR A 522 -13.37 23.34 -24.19
C THR A 522 -12.05 22.80 -24.73
N THR A 523 -11.19 22.26 -23.85
CA THR A 523 -9.88 21.70 -24.16
C THR A 523 -9.69 20.37 -23.45
N LEU A 524 -8.89 19.49 -24.05
CA LEU A 524 -8.53 18.21 -23.42
C LEU A 524 -7.58 18.43 -22.25
N ILE A 525 -7.87 17.83 -21.10
CA ILE A 525 -7.07 17.97 -19.86
C ILE A 525 -5.99 16.89 -19.72
N ASP A 526 -6.02 15.89 -20.58
CA ASP A 526 -5.15 14.71 -20.58
C ASP A 526 -3.74 14.96 -21.16
N GLY A 527 -3.49 16.16 -21.68
CA GLY A 527 -2.21 16.51 -22.31
C GLY A 527 -1.91 15.71 -23.58
N GLY A 528 -2.94 15.24 -24.30
CA GLY A 528 -2.79 14.49 -25.55
C GLY A 528 -2.58 12.98 -25.37
N TYR A 529 -2.74 12.46 -24.15
CA TYR A 529 -2.62 11.03 -23.86
C TYR A 529 -3.60 10.18 -24.69
N PHE A 530 -4.91 10.47 -24.63
CA PHE A 530 -5.94 9.72 -25.36
C PHE A 530 -5.85 9.90 -26.86
N GLU A 531 -5.38 11.07 -27.32
CA GLU A 531 -5.10 11.31 -28.74
C GLU A 531 -3.97 10.39 -29.25
N SER A 532 -2.91 10.23 -28.45
CA SER A 532 -1.76 9.39 -28.80
C SER A 532 -2.08 7.90 -28.96
N LEU A 533 -3.18 7.43 -28.37
CA LEU A 533 -3.59 6.01 -28.42
C LEU A 533 -4.18 5.62 -29.78
N GLN A 534 -4.61 6.59 -30.59
CA GLN A 534 -5.21 6.38 -31.92
C GLN A 534 -6.36 5.36 -31.91
N ARG A 535 -7.26 5.48 -30.92
CA ARG A 535 -8.38 4.54 -30.76
C ARG A 535 -9.35 4.56 -31.94
N PRO A 536 -9.89 3.41 -32.38
CA PRO A 536 -10.78 3.34 -33.54
C PRO A 536 -12.26 3.64 -33.22
N TRP A 537 -12.60 3.89 -31.95
CA TRP A 537 -13.96 4.14 -31.47
C TRP A 537 -13.97 5.33 -30.51
N SER A 538 -15.12 6.01 -30.37
CA SER A 538 -15.23 7.25 -29.58
C SER A 538 -14.22 8.32 -30.02
N LEU A 539 -14.27 8.73 -31.30
CA LEU A 539 -13.25 9.60 -31.91
C LEU A 539 -13.29 11.05 -31.39
N ASP A 540 -14.44 11.51 -30.90
CA ASP A 540 -14.57 12.82 -30.29
C ASP A 540 -14.09 12.77 -28.83
N LEU A 541 -12.80 13.11 -28.63
CA LEU A 541 -12.15 13.08 -27.32
C LEU A 541 -12.75 14.11 -26.36
N LEU A 542 -13.21 15.26 -26.86
CA LEU A 542 -13.76 16.32 -26.01
C LEU A 542 -15.16 15.92 -25.53
N ALA A 543 -15.99 15.37 -26.42
CA ALA A 543 -17.29 14.82 -26.02
C ALA A 543 -17.15 13.65 -25.03
N ASP A 544 -16.13 12.80 -25.19
CA ASP A 544 -15.82 11.72 -24.24
C ASP A 544 -15.42 12.27 -22.85
N GLN A 545 -14.62 13.35 -22.81
CA GLN A 545 -14.26 14.04 -21.57
C GLN A 545 -15.48 14.67 -20.88
N GLN A 546 -16.32 15.37 -21.64
CA GLN A 546 -17.55 15.99 -21.12
C GLN A 546 -18.52 14.92 -20.62
N SER A 547 -18.62 13.78 -21.31
CA SER A 547 -19.38 12.61 -20.84
C SER A 547 -18.82 12.06 -19.53
N GLY A 548 -17.49 12.03 -19.38
CA GLY A 548 -16.84 11.74 -18.09
C GLY A 548 -17.28 12.70 -16.99
N GLY A 549 -17.36 14.00 -17.26
CA GLY A 549 -17.94 14.98 -16.32
C GLY A 549 -19.37 14.63 -15.90
N ALA A 550 -20.24 14.30 -16.85
CA ALA A 550 -21.62 13.91 -16.55
C ALA A 550 -21.72 12.60 -15.73
N ILE A 551 -20.84 11.63 -16.01
CA ILE A 551 -20.71 10.39 -15.25
C ILE A 551 -20.26 10.67 -13.82
N GLY A 552 -19.25 11.53 -13.65
CA GLY A 552 -18.76 11.97 -12.34
C GLY A 552 -19.89 12.54 -11.49
N TRP A 553 -20.75 13.36 -12.09
CA TRP A 553 -21.93 13.89 -11.42
C TRP A 553 -22.90 12.78 -10.99
N ALA A 554 -23.37 11.95 -11.94
CA ALA A 554 -24.39 10.94 -11.66
C ALA A 554 -23.92 9.88 -10.66
N MET A 555 -22.68 9.40 -10.78
CA MET A 555 -22.11 8.39 -9.89
C MET A 555 -21.65 8.99 -8.55
N GLY A 556 -21.38 10.30 -8.50
CA GLY A 556 -20.97 11.00 -7.29
C GLY A 556 -22.10 11.18 -6.27
N GLU A 557 -23.27 11.58 -6.75
CA GLU A 557 -24.39 11.96 -5.88
C GLU A 557 -25.08 10.76 -5.21
N ILE A 558 -25.23 9.64 -5.92
CA ILE A 558 -26.00 8.49 -5.42
C ILE A 558 -25.39 7.91 -4.13
N PRO A 559 -24.09 7.61 -4.04
CA PRO A 559 -23.49 7.09 -2.81
C PRO A 559 -23.54 8.09 -1.65
N ILE A 560 -23.36 9.39 -1.94
CA ILE A 560 -23.40 10.43 -0.92
C ILE A 560 -24.81 10.58 -0.35
N LEU A 561 -25.85 10.54 -1.20
CA LEU A 561 -27.25 10.55 -0.76
C LEU A 561 -27.57 9.34 0.13
N ILE A 562 -27.09 8.15 -0.21
CA ILE A 562 -27.25 6.96 0.63
C ILE A 562 -26.56 7.16 1.99
N ALA A 563 -25.34 7.70 2.00
CA ALA A 563 -24.61 8.01 3.24
C ALA A 563 -25.31 9.09 4.08
N LEU A 564 -25.93 10.08 3.44
CA LEU A 564 -26.72 11.13 4.08
C LEU A 564 -27.95 10.55 4.77
N VAL A 565 -28.75 9.74 4.07
CA VAL A 565 -29.91 9.04 4.64
C VAL A 565 -29.47 8.14 5.80
N ALA A 566 -28.39 7.38 5.64
CA ALA A 566 -27.86 6.52 6.70
C ALA A 566 -27.41 7.33 7.93
N THR A 567 -26.77 8.48 7.73
CA THR A 567 -26.31 9.37 8.81
C THR A 567 -27.49 10.01 9.53
N PHE A 568 -28.53 10.41 8.79
CA PHE A 568 -29.77 10.95 9.34
C PHE A 568 -30.52 9.90 10.19
N ILE A 569 -30.65 8.66 9.70
CA ILE A 569 -31.23 7.56 10.47
C ILE A 569 -30.42 7.29 11.75
N GLN A 570 -29.10 7.31 11.67
CA GLN A 570 -28.23 7.15 12.84
C GLN A 570 -28.45 8.27 13.86
N TRP A 571 -28.58 9.51 13.40
CA TRP A 571 -28.85 10.66 14.25
C TRP A 571 -30.20 10.52 14.97
N MET A 572 -31.28 10.24 14.25
CA MET A 572 -32.61 10.05 14.86
C MET A 572 -32.61 8.93 15.91
N ARG A 573 -31.91 7.83 15.64
CA ARG A 573 -31.77 6.72 16.62
C ARG A 573 -30.99 7.17 17.85
N ALA A 574 -29.85 7.83 17.67
CA ALA A 574 -29.02 8.31 18.77
C ALA A 574 -29.79 9.30 19.65
N ASP A 575 -30.50 10.25 19.04
CA ASP A 575 -31.32 11.23 19.72
C ASP A 575 -32.46 10.58 20.51
N SER A 576 -33.16 9.60 19.91
CA SER A 576 -34.20 8.84 20.61
C SER A 576 -33.69 8.03 21.82
N HIS A 577 -32.45 7.52 21.75
CA HIS A 577 -31.82 6.81 22.86
C HIS A 577 -31.39 7.75 23.97
N GLU A 578 -30.87 8.92 23.60
CA GLU A 578 -30.47 9.96 24.53
C GLU A 578 -31.67 10.53 25.28
N ALA A 579 -32.76 10.85 24.57
CA ALA A 579 -34.02 11.29 25.17
C ALA A 579 -34.55 10.26 26.19
N LYS A 580 -34.60 8.97 25.82
CA LYS A 580 -34.99 7.89 26.75
C LYS A 580 -34.05 7.77 27.96
N ARG A 581 -32.76 8.06 27.81
CA ARG A 581 -31.80 8.04 28.92
C ARG A 581 -32.07 9.19 29.88
N ILE A 582 -32.32 10.39 29.35
CA ILE A 582 -32.69 11.57 30.13
C ILE A 582 -33.99 11.31 30.87
N ASP A 583 -35.04 10.84 30.19
CA ASP A 583 -36.34 10.51 30.81
C ASP A 583 -36.19 9.51 31.97
N ARG A 584 -35.39 8.45 31.79
CA ARG A 584 -35.12 7.46 32.85
C ARG A 584 -34.35 8.07 34.02
N ASN A 585 -33.40 8.96 33.76
CA ASN A 585 -32.65 9.63 34.81
C ASN A 585 -33.55 10.60 35.60
N THR A 586 -34.38 11.37 34.91
CA THR A 586 -35.38 12.27 35.49
C THR A 586 -36.38 11.50 36.35
N ALA A 587 -36.95 10.40 35.84
CA ALA A 587 -37.85 9.54 36.60
C ALA A 587 -37.18 8.94 37.85
N ARG A 588 -35.89 8.55 37.75
CA ARG A 588 -35.11 8.06 38.89
C ARG A 588 -34.87 9.15 39.93
N LYS A 589 -34.49 10.36 39.52
CA LYS A 589 -34.27 11.50 40.44
C LYS A 589 -35.58 11.89 41.14
N ALA A 590 -36.68 11.95 40.40
CA ALA A 590 -38.01 12.18 40.95
C ALA A 590 -38.42 11.13 41.99
N ALA A 591 -38.17 9.85 41.73
CA ALA A 591 -38.44 8.77 42.69
C ALA A 591 -37.58 8.84 43.96
N LEU A 592 -36.39 9.44 43.89
CA LEU A 592 -35.48 9.65 45.03
C LEU A 592 -35.72 10.99 45.75
N GLY A 593 -36.71 11.78 45.31
CA GLY A 593 -36.97 13.13 45.83
C GLY A 593 -35.83 14.12 45.55
N GLN A 594 -34.95 13.80 44.60
CA GLN A 594 -33.84 14.67 44.20
C GLN A 594 -34.28 15.60 43.06
N PRO A 595 -33.84 16.87 43.05
CA PRO A 595 -34.14 17.78 41.95
C PRO A 595 -33.56 17.24 40.65
N ASP A 596 -34.37 17.29 39.58
CA ASP A 596 -33.89 16.98 38.24
C ASP A 596 -32.98 18.10 37.70
N GLU A 597 -32.37 17.90 36.52
CA GLU A 597 -31.47 18.90 35.93
C GLU A 597 -32.17 20.23 35.65
N LEU A 598 -33.48 20.23 35.34
CA LEU A 598 -34.25 21.45 35.13
C LEU A 598 -34.50 22.21 36.44
N ALA A 599 -34.79 21.49 37.53
CA ALA A 599 -34.93 22.07 38.86
C ALA A 599 -33.61 22.66 39.36
N GLU A 600 -32.48 21.97 39.17
CA GLU A 600 -31.14 22.50 39.47
C GLU A 600 -30.83 23.75 38.63
N TYR A 601 -31.16 23.73 37.34
CA TYR A 601 -30.96 24.88 36.45
C TYR A 601 -31.83 26.08 36.83
N ASN A 602 -33.10 25.85 37.17
CA ASN A 602 -34.01 26.89 37.66
C ASN A 602 -33.53 27.48 39.00
N LEU A 603 -32.99 26.65 39.90
CA LEU A 603 -32.35 27.13 41.13
C LEU A 603 -31.14 28.02 40.84
N TYR A 604 -30.30 27.64 39.87
CA TYR A 604 -29.17 28.45 39.43
C TYR A 604 -29.60 29.81 38.87
N LEU A 605 -30.61 29.84 37.98
CA LEU A 605 -31.16 31.09 37.43
C LEU A 605 -31.77 31.99 38.51
N ASN A 606 -32.48 31.40 39.47
CA ASN A 606 -33.02 32.14 40.61
C ASN A 606 -31.92 32.74 41.49
N ASN A 607 -30.81 32.02 41.70
CA ASN A 607 -29.66 32.54 42.43
C ASN A 607 -28.96 33.68 41.68
N LEU A 608 -28.83 33.60 40.35
CA LEU A 608 -28.34 34.72 39.52
C LEU A 608 -29.22 35.95 39.67
N ASN A 609 -30.53 35.79 39.53
CA ASN A 609 -31.49 36.89 39.64
C ASN A 609 -31.51 37.51 41.04
N LYS A 610 -31.33 36.71 42.10
CA LYS A 610 -31.14 37.23 43.46
C LYS A 610 -29.88 38.10 43.58
N ARG A 611 -28.74 37.61 43.08
CA ARG A 611 -27.47 38.35 43.12
C ARG A 611 -27.55 39.66 42.34
N ASP A 612 -28.23 39.67 41.19
CA ASP A 612 -28.43 40.89 40.40
C ASP A 612 -29.33 41.90 41.12
N ARG A 613 -30.34 41.44 41.86
CA ARG A 613 -31.18 42.32 42.69
C ARG A 613 -30.42 42.89 43.88
N GLU A 614 -29.60 42.07 44.54
CA GLU A 614 -28.73 42.47 45.65
C GLU A 614 -27.62 43.45 45.20
N ALA A 615 -27.17 43.37 43.95
CA ALA A 615 -26.18 44.30 43.39
C ALA A 615 -26.75 45.64 42.91
N ASN A 616 -28.08 45.71 42.68
CA ASN A 616 -28.79 46.90 42.21
C ASN A 616 -29.56 47.62 43.35
N GLN A 617 -29.43 47.14 44.59
CA GLN A 617 -29.84 47.82 45.82
C GLN A 617 -28.61 48.41 46.48
#